data_AF-A0A948DYE3-F1
#
_entry.id   AF-A0A948DYE3-F1
#
_cell.length_a   1.000
_cell.length_b   1.000
_cell.length_c   1.000
_cell.angle_alpha   90.00
_cell.angle_beta   90.00
_cell.angle_gamma   90.00
#
_symmetry.space_group_name_H-M   'P 1'
#
loop_
_entity.id
_entity.type
_entity.pdbx_description
1 polymer ?
#
loop_
_entity_poly.entity_id
_entity_poly.type
_entity_poly.pdbx_seq_one_letter_code
_entity_poly.pdbx_strand_id
1 'polypeptide(L)'
;MNRVNIKQLFKNVSAKLMQEFEETEKTLSFPPDRGGEREEAIRKFLSEKLPRRYGISKGFVVSHDGIQSDQCDVIIYDADTSPIFYTDVNQEILPIESVYAVIQVKSRLTPTSLDEAIKNIKSFKQIPRKDVTSVPLGPGGGISIGYSQPINRKIGVLMSYSVGSPYDSKTIDEVSAEIIEKVKKENIYDRIDFVCIVDKGVIVPIKQQDQTLMISIFDDTADIKMIGEAENSMGLSFVILLSTLNGVKLEQPDLFAYFNQK
;
A
#
# COMPACT_ATOMS: atom_id res chain seq x y z
N MET A 1 38.11 -5.35 -14.09
CA MET A 1 36.67 -5.55 -13.80
C MET A 1 36.01 -4.19 -13.75
N ASN A 2 35.04 -3.90 -14.61
CA ASN A 2 34.24 -2.67 -14.52
C ASN A 2 33.31 -2.78 -13.30
N ARG A 3 33.38 -1.83 -12.37
CA ARG A 3 32.47 -1.73 -11.22
C ARG A 3 31.37 -0.74 -11.54
N VAL A 4 30.12 -1.18 -11.51
CA VAL A 4 28.96 -0.30 -11.61
C VAL A 4 28.72 0.36 -10.25
N ASN A 5 28.56 1.68 -10.22
CA ASN A 5 28.15 2.37 -9.01
C ASN A 5 26.64 2.16 -8.78
N ILE A 6 26.31 1.16 -7.97
CA ILE A 6 24.93 0.77 -7.68
C ILE A 6 24.13 1.93 -7.05
N LYS A 7 24.74 2.75 -6.19
CA LYS A 7 24.05 3.91 -5.60
C LYS A 7 23.61 4.91 -6.68
N GLN A 8 24.51 5.22 -7.62
CA GLN A 8 24.18 6.11 -8.73
C GLN A 8 23.15 5.49 -9.67
N LEU A 9 23.24 4.17 -9.92
CA LEU A 9 22.24 3.45 -10.71
C LEU A 9 20.86 3.57 -10.08
N PHE A 10 20.72 3.30 -8.77
CA PHE A 10 19.44 3.45 -8.07
C PHE A 10 18.93 4.88 -8.10
N LYS A 11 19.80 5.90 -7.92
CA LYS A 11 19.39 7.31 -8.06
C LYS A 11 18.82 7.58 -9.47
N ASN A 12 19.50 7.10 -10.51
CA ASN A 12 19.05 7.29 -11.89
C ASN A 12 17.75 6.53 -12.18
N VAL A 13 17.60 5.31 -11.65
CA VAL A 13 16.37 4.52 -11.77
C VAL A 13 15.21 5.21 -11.07
N SER A 14 15.40 5.70 -9.85
CA SER A 14 14.39 6.46 -9.10
C SER A 14 13.96 7.72 -9.84
N ALA A 15 14.91 8.51 -10.36
CA ALA A 15 14.60 9.70 -11.16
C ALA A 15 13.83 9.34 -12.44
N LYS A 16 14.20 8.24 -13.10
CA LYS A 16 13.48 7.74 -14.28
C LYS A 16 12.06 7.27 -13.96
N LEU A 17 11.87 6.56 -12.85
CA LEU A 17 10.54 6.14 -12.40
C LEU A 17 9.66 7.34 -12.08
N MET A 18 10.22 8.38 -11.47
CA MET A 18 9.51 9.63 -11.22
C MET A 18 9.10 10.31 -12.54
N GLN A 19 10.01 10.39 -13.51
CA GLN A 19 9.71 10.94 -14.83
C GLN A 19 8.60 10.17 -15.55
N GLU A 20 8.69 8.83 -15.60
CA GLU A 20 7.66 7.98 -16.23
C GLU A 20 6.30 8.12 -15.53
N PHE A 21 6.31 8.31 -14.21
CA PHE A 21 5.10 8.62 -13.45
C PHE A 21 4.52 9.99 -13.82
N GLU A 22 5.33 11.04 -13.89
CA GLU A 22 4.87 12.38 -14.33
C GLU A 22 4.33 12.38 -15.76
N GLU A 23 4.96 11.64 -16.68
CA GLU A 23 4.50 11.47 -18.05
C GLU A 23 3.13 10.78 -18.10
N THR A 24 2.94 9.77 -17.24
CA THR A 24 1.66 9.07 -17.08
C THR A 24 0.59 9.99 -16.53
N GLU A 25 0.89 10.78 -15.49
CA GLU A 25 -0.02 11.80 -14.95
C GLU A 25 -0.43 12.78 -16.07
N LYS A 26 0.53 13.42 -16.74
CA LYS A 26 0.28 14.42 -17.80
C LYS A 26 -0.57 13.88 -18.95
N THR A 27 -0.38 12.61 -19.33
CA THR A 27 -1.14 11.96 -20.40
C THR A 27 -2.60 11.75 -20.01
N LEU A 28 -2.86 11.44 -18.73
CA LEU A 28 -4.20 11.17 -18.22
C LEU A 28 -4.95 12.43 -17.78
N SER A 29 -4.24 13.53 -17.47
CA SER A 29 -4.80 14.79 -16.96
C SER A 29 -5.52 15.69 -17.97
N PHE A 30 -5.98 15.15 -19.10
CA PHE A 30 -6.72 15.93 -20.11
C PHE A 30 -8.14 15.36 -20.27
N PRO A 31 -9.21 16.01 -19.73
CA PRO A 31 -9.27 17.33 -19.08
C PRO A 31 -9.12 17.34 -17.53
N PRO A 32 -8.49 18.38 -16.94
CA PRO A 32 -7.76 18.33 -15.65
C PRO A 32 -8.59 18.38 -14.35
N ASP A 33 -9.83 17.89 -14.33
CA ASP A 33 -10.78 18.17 -13.22
C ASP A 33 -11.37 16.91 -12.54
N ARG A 34 -10.73 15.75 -12.69
CA ARG A 34 -11.23 14.49 -12.10
C ARG A 34 -10.18 13.82 -11.24
N GLY A 35 -10.42 13.77 -9.92
CA GLY A 35 -9.56 13.05 -8.97
C GLY A 35 -9.22 11.61 -9.38
N GLY A 36 -10.08 10.97 -10.18
CA GLY A 36 -9.85 9.64 -10.74
C GLY A 36 -8.66 9.52 -11.70
N GLU A 37 -8.20 10.59 -12.34
CA GLU A 37 -7.05 10.55 -13.27
C GLU A 37 -5.74 10.27 -12.53
N ARG A 38 -5.59 10.84 -11.33
CA ARG A 38 -4.43 10.62 -10.48
C ARG A 38 -4.39 9.24 -9.86
N GLU A 39 -5.56 8.69 -9.55
CA GLU A 39 -5.67 7.29 -9.14
C GLU A 39 -5.29 6.37 -10.31
N GLU A 40 -5.77 6.69 -11.53
CA GLU A 40 -5.47 5.94 -12.75
C GLU A 40 -3.99 5.99 -13.11
N ALA A 41 -3.34 7.14 -12.94
CA ALA A 41 -1.91 7.27 -13.16
C ALA A 41 -1.10 6.35 -12.24
N ILE A 42 -1.47 6.25 -10.96
CA ILE A 42 -0.84 5.34 -10.01
C ILE A 42 -1.10 3.88 -10.42
N ARG A 43 -2.34 3.52 -10.77
CA ARG A 43 -2.67 2.15 -11.20
C ARG A 43 -1.87 1.75 -12.43
N LYS A 44 -1.85 2.60 -13.46
CA LYS A 44 -1.09 2.36 -14.69
C LYS A 44 0.40 2.22 -14.40
N PHE A 45 0.99 3.16 -13.66
CA PHE A 45 2.40 3.09 -13.26
C PHE A 45 2.71 1.76 -12.55
N LEU A 46 1.93 1.39 -11.54
CA LEU A 46 2.16 0.15 -10.80
C LEU A 46 1.99 -1.10 -11.68
N SER A 47 1.01 -1.11 -12.59
CA SER A 47 0.78 -2.23 -13.50
C SER A 47 1.94 -2.46 -14.48
N GLU A 48 2.63 -1.38 -14.88
CA GLU A 48 3.77 -1.46 -15.79
C GLU A 48 5.08 -1.82 -15.07
N LYS A 49 5.21 -1.47 -13.78
CA LYS A 49 6.47 -1.61 -13.03
C LYS A 49 6.51 -2.80 -12.09
N LEU A 50 5.39 -3.23 -11.52
CA LEU A 50 5.36 -4.39 -10.65
C LEU A 50 5.49 -5.69 -11.47
N PRO A 51 6.10 -6.74 -10.90
CA PRO A 51 6.06 -8.08 -11.48
C PRO A 51 4.63 -8.53 -11.78
N ARG A 52 4.43 -9.28 -12.88
CA ARG A 52 3.10 -9.69 -13.38
C ARG A 52 2.20 -10.42 -12.38
N ARG A 53 2.80 -11.08 -11.37
CA ARG A 53 2.05 -11.73 -10.28
C ARG A 53 1.24 -10.75 -9.42
N TYR A 54 1.57 -9.46 -9.46
CA TYR A 54 0.85 -8.42 -8.75
C TYR A 54 -0.16 -7.77 -9.70
N GLY A 55 -1.41 -8.20 -9.58
CA GLY A 55 -2.55 -7.58 -10.26
C GLY A 55 -2.87 -6.23 -9.64
N ILE A 56 -3.31 -5.28 -10.46
CA ILE A 56 -3.69 -3.93 -10.04
C ILE A 56 -5.14 -3.69 -10.39
N SER A 57 -5.93 -3.29 -9.41
CA SER A 57 -7.38 -3.06 -9.55
C SER A 57 -7.84 -1.82 -8.78
N LYS A 58 -9.11 -1.47 -8.94
CA LYS A 58 -9.87 -0.48 -8.18
C LYS A 58 -11.19 -1.12 -7.77
N GLY A 59 -11.66 -0.87 -6.55
CA GLY A 59 -13.00 -1.33 -6.13
C GLY A 59 -13.06 -1.69 -4.66
N PHE A 60 -13.60 -2.86 -4.34
CA PHE A 60 -13.85 -3.27 -2.96
C PHE A 60 -13.19 -4.61 -2.63
N VAL A 61 -12.88 -4.79 -1.36
CA VAL A 61 -12.40 -6.05 -0.81
C VAL A 61 -13.47 -6.63 0.11
N VAL A 62 -13.73 -7.92 0.01
CA VAL A 62 -14.77 -8.63 0.78
C VAL A 62 -14.22 -9.86 1.48
N SER A 63 -14.79 -10.22 2.62
CA SER A 63 -14.60 -11.52 3.27
C SER A 63 -15.79 -12.45 3.01
N HIS A 64 -15.62 -13.75 3.28
CA HIS A 64 -16.70 -14.73 3.19
C HIS A 64 -17.88 -14.44 4.14
N ASP A 65 -17.65 -13.68 5.21
CA ASP A 65 -18.69 -13.25 6.16
C ASP A 65 -19.46 -12.00 5.69
N GLY A 66 -19.15 -11.47 4.50
CA GLY A 66 -19.82 -10.31 3.92
C GLY A 66 -19.33 -8.95 4.43
N ILE A 67 -18.27 -8.92 5.22
CA ILE A 67 -17.62 -7.66 5.62
C ILE A 67 -16.87 -7.12 4.41
N GLN A 68 -17.14 -5.87 4.07
CA GLN A 68 -16.58 -5.15 2.92
C GLN A 68 -15.78 -3.93 3.36
N SER A 69 -14.72 -3.59 2.63
CA SER A 69 -14.01 -2.32 2.77
C SER A 69 -14.82 -1.14 2.23
N ASP A 70 -14.39 0.08 2.56
CA ASP A 70 -14.63 1.25 1.72
C ASP A 70 -13.98 1.06 0.34
N GLN A 71 -14.31 1.93 -0.62
CA GLN A 71 -13.73 1.86 -1.96
C GLN A 71 -12.22 2.12 -1.92
N CYS A 72 -11.43 1.18 -2.45
CA CYS A 72 -9.99 1.29 -2.57
C CYS A 72 -9.62 1.83 -3.96
N ASP A 73 -8.82 2.91 -3.99
CA ASP A 73 -8.34 3.51 -5.25
C ASP A 73 -7.41 2.56 -6.00
N VAL A 74 -6.56 1.85 -5.26
CA VAL A 74 -5.67 0.82 -5.79
C VAL A 74 -5.74 -0.41 -4.89
N ILE A 75 -5.98 -1.57 -5.50
CA ILE A 75 -5.89 -2.88 -4.87
C ILE A 75 -4.75 -3.62 -5.56
N ILE A 76 -3.80 -4.12 -4.77
CA ILE A 76 -2.72 -4.99 -5.25
C ILE A 76 -3.04 -6.41 -4.80
N TYR A 77 -3.25 -7.32 -5.75
CA TYR A 77 -3.70 -8.67 -5.50
C TYR A 77 -2.83 -9.72 -6.21
N ASP A 78 -2.99 -10.99 -5.85
CA ASP A 78 -2.32 -12.10 -6.53
C ASP A 78 -2.99 -12.42 -7.87
N ALA A 79 -2.42 -11.96 -8.97
CA ALA A 79 -2.96 -12.20 -10.31
C ALA A 79 -2.77 -13.65 -10.79
N ASP A 80 -1.88 -14.43 -10.17
CA ASP A 80 -1.61 -15.79 -10.60
C ASP A 80 -2.69 -16.77 -10.08
N THR A 81 -3.29 -16.50 -8.92
CA THR A 81 -4.21 -17.44 -8.26
C THR A 81 -5.55 -16.84 -7.80
N SER A 82 -5.73 -15.53 -7.88
CA SER A 82 -6.95 -14.88 -7.41
C SER A 82 -8.10 -14.96 -8.42
N PRO A 83 -9.29 -15.36 -7.98
CA PRO A 83 -10.53 -15.10 -8.71
C PRO A 83 -11.02 -13.68 -8.43
N ILE A 84 -11.37 -12.97 -9.50
CA ILE A 84 -12.13 -11.71 -9.40
C ILE A 84 -13.62 -12.09 -9.34
N PHE A 85 -14.30 -11.77 -8.24
CA PHE A 85 -15.70 -12.19 -8.04
C PHE A 85 -16.68 -11.38 -8.88
N TYR A 86 -16.36 -10.13 -9.10
CA TYR A 86 -17.19 -9.22 -9.88
C TYR A 86 -16.32 -8.19 -10.57
N THR A 87 -16.66 -7.91 -11.83
CA THR A 87 -16.06 -6.84 -12.62
C THR A 87 -17.20 -6.05 -13.25
N ASP A 88 -17.29 -4.77 -12.89
CA ASP A 88 -18.06 -3.76 -13.62
C ASP A 88 -17.10 -2.82 -14.36
N VAL A 89 -17.63 -1.96 -15.23
CA VAL A 89 -16.89 -1.08 -16.16
C VAL A 89 -15.74 -0.31 -15.47
N ASN A 90 -15.81 -0.04 -14.16
CA ASN A 90 -14.77 0.72 -13.43
C ASN A 90 -14.42 0.18 -12.03
N GLN A 91 -14.98 -0.95 -11.59
CA GLN A 91 -14.79 -1.44 -10.22
C GLN A 91 -14.82 -2.96 -10.17
N GLU A 92 -13.94 -3.54 -9.35
CA GLU A 92 -13.88 -4.97 -9.09
C GLU A 92 -14.13 -5.28 -7.61
N ILE A 93 -14.61 -6.49 -7.35
CA ILE A 93 -14.75 -7.02 -5.99
C ILE A 93 -13.80 -8.21 -5.85
N LEU A 94 -12.87 -8.11 -4.92
CA LEU A 94 -11.85 -9.13 -4.67
C LEU A 94 -12.01 -9.78 -3.29
N PRO A 95 -11.78 -11.10 -3.18
CA PRO A 95 -11.70 -11.76 -1.88
C PRO A 95 -10.50 -11.27 -1.09
N ILE A 96 -10.70 -11.08 0.21
CA ILE A 96 -9.67 -10.60 1.12
C ILE A 96 -8.44 -11.51 1.12
N GLU A 97 -8.56 -12.81 0.94
CA GLU A 97 -7.45 -13.76 0.93
C GLU A 97 -6.43 -13.46 -0.19
N SER A 98 -6.90 -12.86 -1.30
CA SER A 98 -6.08 -12.59 -2.48
C SER A 98 -5.41 -11.21 -2.50
N VAL A 99 -5.68 -10.35 -1.52
CA VAL A 99 -5.20 -8.96 -1.56
C VAL A 99 -3.90 -8.79 -0.76
N TYR A 100 -2.85 -8.30 -1.39
CA TYR A 100 -1.62 -7.92 -0.69
C TYR A 100 -1.75 -6.57 0.02
N ALA A 101 -2.19 -5.57 -0.75
CA ALA A 101 -2.14 -4.18 -0.33
C ALA A 101 -3.31 -3.37 -0.89
N VAL A 102 -3.64 -2.28 -0.21
CA VAL A 102 -4.46 -1.19 -0.74
C VAL A 102 -3.68 0.12 -0.68
N ILE A 103 -3.91 0.98 -1.68
CA ILE A 103 -3.36 2.33 -1.70
C ILE A 103 -4.50 3.32 -1.82
N GLN A 104 -4.57 4.26 -0.88
CA GLN A 104 -5.41 5.44 -0.99
C GLN A 104 -4.59 6.57 -1.64
N VAL A 105 -5.16 7.22 -2.64
CA VAL A 105 -4.54 8.33 -3.38
C VAL A 105 -5.28 9.63 -3.04
N LYS A 106 -4.52 10.67 -2.71
CA LYS A 106 -5.06 12.02 -2.51
C LYS A 106 -4.33 13.00 -3.42
N SER A 107 -5.08 13.87 -4.08
CA SER A 107 -4.49 14.98 -4.85
C SER A 107 -3.70 15.94 -3.95
N ARG A 108 -4.23 16.18 -2.76
CA ARG A 108 -3.67 17.11 -1.78
C ARG A 108 -4.01 16.60 -0.40
N LEU A 109 -3.00 16.43 0.43
CA LEU A 109 -3.17 15.95 1.79
C LEU A 109 -3.44 17.11 2.75
N THR A 110 -4.70 17.21 3.15
CA THR A 110 -5.22 18.08 4.22
C THR A 110 -5.54 17.23 5.47
N PRO A 111 -5.68 17.84 6.66
CA PRO A 111 -6.06 17.11 7.88
C PRO A 111 -7.32 16.25 7.71
N THR A 112 -8.35 16.78 7.03
CA THR A 112 -9.59 16.06 6.74
C THR A 112 -9.36 14.88 5.79
N SER A 113 -8.64 15.10 4.69
CA SER A 113 -8.36 14.01 3.73
C SER A 113 -7.46 12.91 4.30
N LEU A 114 -6.63 13.25 5.29
CA LEU A 114 -5.84 12.28 6.05
C LEU A 114 -6.74 11.43 6.95
N ASP A 115 -7.70 12.03 7.65
CA ASP A 115 -8.67 11.28 8.48
C ASP A 115 -9.51 10.33 7.63
N GLU A 116 -9.96 10.78 6.45
CA GLU A 116 -10.63 9.93 5.47
C GLU A 116 -9.76 8.76 5.00
N ALA A 117 -8.48 9.02 4.70
CA ALA A 117 -7.57 7.98 4.25
C ALA A 117 -7.28 6.95 5.35
N ILE A 118 -7.10 7.39 6.60
CA ILE A 118 -6.94 6.51 7.76
C ILE A 118 -8.17 5.62 7.91
N LYS A 119 -9.37 6.21 7.87
CA LYS A 119 -10.63 5.44 7.96
C LYS A 119 -10.75 4.39 6.84
N ASN A 120 -10.47 4.78 5.59
CA ASN A 120 -10.60 3.89 4.44
C ASN A 120 -9.62 2.71 4.55
N ILE A 121 -8.34 2.99 4.80
CA ILE A 121 -7.32 1.94 4.96
C ILE A 121 -7.66 1.02 6.13
N LYS A 122 -8.13 1.58 7.25
CA LYS A 122 -8.58 0.82 8.41
C LYS A 122 -9.74 -0.11 8.08
N SER A 123 -10.70 0.33 7.26
CA SER A 123 -11.82 -0.51 6.82
C SER A 123 -11.36 -1.79 6.12
N PHE A 124 -10.33 -1.70 5.27
CA PHE A 124 -9.69 -2.86 4.64
C PHE A 124 -8.93 -3.71 5.65
N LYS A 125 -8.11 -3.08 6.51
CA LYS A 125 -7.27 -3.81 7.46
C LYS A 125 -8.09 -4.61 8.49
N GLN A 126 -9.29 -4.14 8.82
CA GLN A 126 -10.20 -4.78 9.76
C GLN A 126 -11.02 -5.95 9.17
N ILE A 127 -11.02 -6.15 7.85
CA ILE A 127 -11.71 -7.30 7.23
C ILE A 127 -11.06 -8.60 7.72
N PRO A 128 -11.78 -9.56 8.33
CA PRO A 128 -11.19 -10.83 8.75
C PRO A 128 -10.50 -11.55 7.59
N ARG A 129 -9.29 -12.05 7.82
CA ARG A 129 -8.53 -12.89 6.88
C ARG A 129 -7.97 -14.06 7.66
N LYS A 130 -8.13 -15.28 7.14
CA LYS A 130 -7.59 -16.47 7.79
C LYS A 130 -6.06 -16.40 7.87
N ASP A 131 -5.52 -16.77 9.02
CA ASP A 131 -4.08 -16.77 9.25
C ASP A 131 -3.39 -17.99 8.64
N VAL A 132 -2.24 -17.75 8.01
CA VAL A 132 -1.34 -18.78 7.45
C VAL A 132 -0.60 -19.46 8.59
N THR A 133 -1.31 -20.21 9.43
CA THR A 133 -0.72 -20.81 10.64
C THR A 133 -1.04 -22.28 10.82
N SER A 134 -1.95 -22.89 10.05
CA SER A 134 -2.37 -24.27 10.29
C SER A 134 -2.07 -25.19 9.10
N VAL A 135 -1.30 -26.26 9.34
CA VAL A 135 -1.24 -27.42 8.44
C VAL A 135 -2.30 -28.43 8.94
N PRO A 136 -3.32 -28.77 8.14
CA PRO A 136 -4.31 -29.78 8.54
C PRO A 136 -3.66 -31.17 8.61
N LEU A 137 -3.71 -31.83 9.77
CA LEU A 137 -3.35 -33.24 9.92
C LEU A 137 -4.62 -34.08 10.03
N GLY A 138 -5.39 -34.12 8.95
CA GLY A 138 -6.60 -34.94 8.87
C GLY A 138 -7.77 -34.47 9.75
N PRO A 139 -8.83 -35.30 9.85
CA PRO A 139 -10.04 -34.93 10.57
C PRO A 139 -9.80 -35.06 12.09
N GLY A 140 -9.55 -33.94 12.77
CA GLY A 140 -9.56 -33.89 14.24
C GLY A 140 -8.45 -33.08 14.93
N GLY A 141 -7.48 -32.53 14.20
CA GLY A 141 -6.46 -31.66 14.81
C GLY A 141 -5.43 -31.13 13.82
N GLY A 142 -5.08 -29.85 13.93
CA GLY A 142 -3.99 -29.22 13.18
C GLY A 142 -2.78 -28.99 14.09
N ILE A 143 -1.57 -29.08 13.53
CA ILE A 143 -0.38 -28.52 14.16
C ILE A 143 -0.22 -27.11 13.59
N SER A 144 -0.24 -26.11 14.48
CA SER A 144 0.04 -24.73 14.11
C SER A 144 1.52 -24.43 14.32
N ILE A 145 2.22 -24.00 13.28
CA ILE A 145 3.55 -23.39 13.46
C ILE A 145 3.29 -21.90 13.73
N GLY A 146 3.50 -21.48 14.98
CA GLY A 146 3.47 -20.08 15.35
C GLY A 146 4.68 -19.36 14.76
N TYR A 147 4.48 -18.61 13.67
CA TYR A 147 5.43 -17.56 13.30
C TYR A 147 5.30 -16.42 14.31
N SER A 148 6.42 -15.77 14.69
CA SER A 148 6.38 -14.63 15.62
C SER A 148 5.61 -13.41 15.07
N GLN A 149 5.33 -13.39 13.76
CA GLN A 149 4.51 -12.40 13.07
C GLN A 149 3.69 -13.11 11.96
N PRO A 150 2.43 -12.70 11.70
CA PRO A 150 1.67 -13.22 10.57
C PRO A 150 2.38 -12.86 9.26
N ILE A 151 2.70 -13.85 8.43
CA ILE A 151 3.31 -13.63 7.11
C ILE A 151 2.30 -13.10 6.07
N ASN A 152 1.02 -13.00 6.43
CA ASN A 152 -0.11 -12.58 5.59
C ASN A 152 -0.59 -11.14 5.91
N ARG A 153 0.31 -10.27 6.40
CA ARG A 153 0.01 -8.87 6.73
C ARG A 153 -0.72 -8.15 5.58
N LYS A 154 -1.75 -7.39 5.94
CA LYS A 154 -2.48 -6.48 5.03
C LYS A 154 -1.76 -5.15 4.97
N ILE A 155 -1.33 -4.76 3.78
CA ILE A 155 -0.58 -3.51 3.59
C ILE A 155 -1.54 -2.37 3.25
N GLY A 156 -1.45 -1.26 3.94
CA GLY A 156 -2.21 -0.03 3.69
C GLY A 156 -1.28 1.15 3.45
N VAL A 157 -1.33 1.73 2.26
CA VAL A 157 -0.45 2.83 1.85
C VAL A 157 -1.26 4.07 1.54
N LEU A 158 -0.74 5.24 1.89
CA LEU A 158 -1.29 6.52 1.45
C LEU A 158 -0.30 7.19 0.50
N MET A 159 -0.78 7.61 -0.66
CA MET A 159 -0.03 8.40 -1.62
C MET A 159 -0.69 9.76 -1.80
N SER A 160 0.11 10.83 -1.77
CA SER A 160 -0.39 12.18 -2.04
C SER A 160 0.52 12.97 -2.97
N TYR A 161 -0.07 13.71 -3.91
CA TYR A 161 0.67 14.53 -4.86
C TYR A 161 1.17 15.85 -4.25
N SER A 162 0.41 16.41 -3.31
CA SER A 162 0.80 17.63 -2.60
C SER A 162 0.34 17.60 -1.14
N VAL A 163 0.75 18.59 -0.36
CA VAL A 163 0.33 18.76 1.05
C VAL A 163 -0.24 20.15 1.29
N GLY A 164 -1.01 20.28 2.38
CA GLY A 164 -1.46 21.57 2.91
C GLY A 164 -2.67 22.17 2.22
N SER A 165 -3.29 23.14 2.88
CA SER A 165 -4.39 23.93 2.32
C SER A 165 -3.82 25.11 1.51
N PRO A 166 -4.48 25.59 0.44
CA PRO A 166 -4.13 26.87 -0.17
C PRO A 166 -4.15 28.05 0.82
N TYR A 167 -4.81 27.87 1.96
CA TYR A 167 -5.02 28.87 3.00
C TYR A 167 -4.15 28.66 4.25
N ASP A 168 -3.29 27.63 4.28
CA ASP A 168 -2.48 27.26 5.45
C ASP A 168 -1.03 27.03 5.03
N SER A 169 -0.11 27.84 5.58
CA SER A 169 1.31 27.88 5.19
C SER A 169 2.18 26.95 6.03
N LYS A 170 1.74 25.71 6.25
CA LYS A 170 2.54 24.73 6.99
C LYS A 170 3.72 24.26 6.16
N THR A 171 4.86 24.15 6.83
CA THR A 171 6.07 23.50 6.29
C THR A 171 5.83 22.00 6.12
N ILE A 172 6.66 21.36 5.29
CA ILE A 172 6.60 19.90 5.12
C ILE A 172 6.88 19.17 6.44
N ASP A 173 7.75 19.71 7.29
CA ASP A 173 8.10 19.12 8.57
C ASP A 173 6.91 19.13 9.53
N GLU A 174 6.17 20.24 9.61
CA GLU A 174 4.93 20.34 10.40
C GLU A 174 3.86 19.36 9.91
N VAL A 175 3.64 19.30 8.59
CA VAL A 175 2.68 18.34 8.01
C VAL A 175 3.12 16.90 8.29
N SER A 176 4.41 16.60 8.16
CA SER A 176 4.94 15.26 8.44
C SER A 176 4.74 14.86 9.91
N ALA A 177 4.94 15.79 10.84
CA ALA A 177 4.73 15.56 12.27
C ALA A 177 3.26 15.25 12.59
N GLU A 178 2.32 15.98 11.98
CA GLU A 178 0.88 15.73 12.14
C GLU A 178 0.47 14.35 11.59
N ILE A 179 0.99 13.98 10.42
CA ILE A 179 0.76 12.65 9.83
C ILE A 179 1.28 11.56 10.78
N ILE A 180 2.53 11.71 11.25
CA ILE A 180 3.16 10.75 12.16
C ILE A 180 2.34 10.62 13.45
N GLU A 181 1.88 11.73 14.03
CA GLU A 181 1.07 11.72 15.24
C GLU A 181 -0.24 10.95 15.03
N LYS A 182 -0.96 11.21 13.93
CA LYS A 182 -2.21 10.51 13.64
C LYS A 182 -1.99 9.02 13.35
N VAL A 183 -0.97 8.66 12.58
CA VAL A 183 -0.64 7.26 12.27
C VAL A 183 -0.22 6.48 13.54
N LYS A 184 0.51 7.12 14.47
CA LYS A 184 0.93 6.49 15.75
C LYS A 184 -0.22 6.27 16.73
N LYS A 185 -1.34 6.98 16.61
CA LYS A 185 -2.54 6.77 17.45
C LYS A 185 -3.28 5.47 17.12
N GLU A 186 -3.13 4.99 15.88
CA GLU A 186 -3.75 3.75 15.42
C GLU A 186 -2.90 2.52 15.78
N ASN A 187 -3.57 1.39 16.00
CA ASN A 187 -2.88 0.11 16.23
C ASN A 187 -2.07 -0.27 14.98
N ILE A 188 -0.91 -0.92 15.13
CA ILE A 188 -0.10 -1.42 14.01
C ILE A 188 -0.86 -2.29 12.99
N TYR A 189 -1.91 -2.99 13.43
CA TYR A 189 -2.77 -3.80 12.56
C TYR A 189 -3.81 -2.99 11.79
N ASP A 190 -4.07 -1.73 12.16
CA ASP A 190 -5.11 -0.85 11.59
C ASP A 190 -4.53 0.41 10.91
N ARG A 191 -3.31 0.82 11.29
CA ARG A 191 -2.68 2.07 10.84
C ARG A 191 -2.21 2.01 9.40
N ILE A 192 -1.91 3.17 8.83
CA ILE A 192 -1.20 3.28 7.55
C ILE A 192 0.24 2.79 7.74
N ASP A 193 0.71 1.93 6.83
CA ASP A 193 2.05 1.31 6.91
C ASP A 193 3.17 2.24 6.47
N PHE A 194 2.93 3.03 5.43
CA PHE A 194 3.77 4.16 5.04
C PHE A 194 3.00 5.16 4.17
N VAL A 195 3.50 6.40 4.13
CA VAL A 195 2.92 7.49 3.35
C VAL A 195 3.96 8.00 2.36
N CYS A 196 3.61 8.06 1.07
CA CYS A 196 4.42 8.71 0.06
C CYS A 196 3.81 10.08 -0.28
N ILE A 197 4.57 11.14 -0.04
CA ILE A 197 4.24 12.47 -0.55
C ILE A 197 5.15 12.71 -1.75
N VAL A 198 4.53 12.70 -2.93
CA VAL A 198 5.21 12.91 -4.22
C VAL A 198 6.02 14.21 -4.16
N ASP A 199 7.25 14.15 -4.63
CA ASP A 199 8.23 15.24 -4.64
C ASP A 199 8.57 15.85 -3.26
N LYS A 200 8.27 15.13 -2.17
CA LYS A 200 8.65 15.56 -0.82
C LYS A 200 9.40 14.48 -0.07
N GLY A 201 8.91 13.24 -0.08
CA GLY A 201 9.55 12.12 0.62
C GLY A 201 8.56 11.06 1.08
N VAL A 202 9.06 10.09 1.86
CA VAL A 202 8.30 8.95 2.34
C VAL A 202 8.33 8.90 3.86
N ILE A 203 7.16 8.91 4.50
CA ILE A 203 7.00 8.72 5.95
C ILE A 203 6.83 7.23 6.20
N VAL A 204 7.78 6.62 6.92
CA VAL A 204 7.85 5.16 7.09
C VAL A 204 8.46 4.80 8.46
N PRO A 205 8.07 3.66 9.07
CA PRO A 205 8.73 3.15 10.25
C PRO A 205 10.17 2.72 9.96
N ILE A 206 11.11 3.24 10.74
CA ILE A 206 12.53 2.96 10.65
C ILE A 206 13.12 2.53 11.99
N LYS A 207 14.09 1.63 11.95
CA LYS A 207 14.90 1.22 13.10
C LYS A 207 16.36 1.43 12.77
N GLN A 208 17.06 2.17 13.62
CA GLN A 208 18.49 2.35 13.47
C GLN A 208 19.20 1.12 14.05
N GLN A 209 19.98 0.46 13.20
CA GLN A 209 20.84 -0.66 13.60
C GLN A 209 22.25 -0.32 13.15
N ASP A 210 23.09 0.04 14.12
CA ASP A 210 24.44 0.57 13.91
C ASP A 210 24.44 1.81 12.96
N GLN A 211 25.13 1.72 11.84
CA GLN A 211 25.19 2.76 10.80
C GLN A 211 24.12 2.59 9.70
N THR A 212 23.22 1.62 9.83
CA THR A 212 22.20 1.31 8.82
C THR A 212 20.80 1.68 9.32
N LEU A 213 20.04 2.35 8.47
CA LEU A 213 18.62 2.57 8.67
C LEU A 213 17.85 1.41 8.04
N MET A 214 17.14 0.64 8.86
CA MET A 214 16.28 -0.44 8.41
C MET A 214 14.83 0.04 8.36
N ILE A 215 14.16 -0.23 7.24
CA ILE A 215 12.73 0.02 7.09
C ILE A 215 11.98 -1.16 7.71
N SER A 216 11.21 -0.89 8.77
CA SER A 216 10.62 -1.90 9.65
C SER A 216 9.11 -1.70 9.78
N ILE A 217 8.40 -1.82 8.67
CA ILE A 217 6.96 -1.47 8.54
C ILE A 217 6.07 -2.13 9.61
N PHE A 218 6.33 -3.41 9.89
CA PHE A 218 5.54 -4.22 10.82
C PHE A 218 6.13 -4.32 12.24
N ASP A 219 7.08 -3.43 12.58
CA ASP A 219 7.64 -3.30 13.94
C ASP A 219 6.97 -2.11 14.65
N ASP A 220 6.33 -2.35 15.78
CA ASP A 220 5.65 -1.34 16.59
C ASP A 220 6.65 -0.51 17.43
N THR A 221 7.85 -1.03 17.64
CA THR A 221 8.96 -0.34 18.33
C THR A 221 9.75 0.58 17.40
N ALA A 222 9.52 0.50 16.08
CA ALA A 222 10.20 1.34 15.11
C ALA A 222 9.70 2.80 15.18
N ASP A 223 10.63 3.74 15.00
CA ASP A 223 10.26 5.15 14.96
C ASP A 223 9.80 5.53 13.56
N ILE A 224 8.70 6.28 13.46
CA ILE A 224 8.16 6.70 12.16
C ILE A 224 8.77 8.05 11.82
N LYS A 225 9.46 8.12 10.68
CA LYS A 225 10.10 9.36 10.20
C LYS A 225 9.91 9.55 8.71
N MET A 226 10.01 10.80 8.28
CA MET A 226 10.15 11.13 6.87
C MET A 226 11.59 10.89 6.41
N ILE A 227 11.74 10.18 5.29
CA ILE A 227 13.01 9.89 4.64
C ILE A 227 12.90 10.13 3.14
N GLY A 228 14.06 10.21 2.48
CA GLY A 228 14.15 10.44 1.04
C GLY A 228 14.10 11.91 0.67
N GLU A 229 14.75 12.24 -0.43
CA GLU A 229 14.71 13.56 -1.05
C GLU A 229 13.57 13.62 -2.08
N ALA A 230 13.14 14.84 -2.44
CA ALA A 230 12.08 15.08 -3.42
C ALA A 230 12.22 14.21 -4.68
N GLU A 231 13.42 14.25 -5.31
CA GLU A 231 13.77 13.57 -6.55
C GLU A 231 13.66 12.03 -6.49
N ASN A 232 13.62 11.44 -5.30
CA ASN A 232 13.66 9.99 -5.10
C ASN A 232 12.45 9.45 -4.35
N SER A 233 11.48 10.29 -3.99
CA SER A 233 10.33 9.91 -3.17
C SER A 233 9.53 8.74 -3.79
N MET A 234 9.23 8.81 -5.09
CA MET A 234 8.46 7.77 -5.78
C MET A 234 9.29 6.49 -6.04
N GLY A 235 10.57 6.62 -6.38
CA GLY A 235 11.45 5.45 -6.51
C GLY A 235 11.64 4.71 -5.19
N LEU A 236 11.82 5.46 -4.09
CA LEU A 236 11.92 4.91 -2.75
C LEU A 236 10.61 4.23 -2.31
N SER A 237 9.46 4.88 -2.52
CA SER A 237 8.16 4.31 -2.18
C SER A 237 7.88 3.02 -2.97
N PHE A 238 8.26 2.97 -4.26
CA PHE A 238 8.17 1.75 -5.06
C PHE A 238 9.04 0.61 -4.53
N VAL A 239 10.30 0.89 -4.16
CA VAL A 239 11.21 -0.11 -3.59
C VAL A 239 10.68 -0.63 -2.25
N ILE A 240 10.17 0.27 -1.40
CA ILE A 240 9.54 -0.10 -0.12
C ILE A 240 8.33 -0.99 -0.38
N LEU A 241 7.42 -0.57 -1.26
CA LEU A 241 6.22 -1.32 -1.61
C LEU A 241 6.59 -2.73 -2.10
N LEU A 242 7.43 -2.83 -3.14
CA LEU A 242 7.82 -4.12 -3.72
C LEU A 242 8.53 -5.03 -2.70
N SER A 243 9.41 -4.49 -1.87
CA SER A 243 10.07 -5.26 -0.81
C SER A 243 9.07 -5.79 0.21
N THR A 244 8.05 -4.99 0.55
CA THR A 244 6.99 -5.38 1.48
C THR A 244 6.08 -6.44 0.87
N LEU A 245 5.65 -6.25 -0.38
CA LEU A 245 4.85 -7.22 -1.14
C LEU A 245 5.55 -8.58 -1.25
N ASN A 246 6.87 -8.60 -1.46
CA ASN A 246 7.66 -9.83 -1.53
C ASN A 246 7.70 -10.58 -0.19
N GLY A 247 7.52 -9.89 0.93
CA GLY A 247 7.48 -10.48 2.27
C GLY A 247 6.13 -11.10 2.64
N VAL A 248 5.06 -10.79 1.90
CA VAL A 248 3.71 -11.28 2.19
C VAL A 248 3.43 -12.60 1.49
N LYS A 249 2.85 -13.55 2.22
CA LYS A 249 2.30 -14.80 1.67
C LYS A 249 0.78 -14.80 1.83
N LEU A 250 0.09 -15.03 0.72
CA LEU A 250 -1.37 -15.12 0.63
C LEU A 250 -1.80 -16.58 0.48
N GLU A 251 -3.08 -16.84 0.77
CA GLU A 251 -3.74 -18.13 0.52
C GLU A 251 -4.79 -17.98 -0.58
N GLN A 252 -5.19 -19.11 -1.15
CA GLN A 252 -6.31 -19.13 -2.08
C GLN A 252 -7.63 -18.95 -1.30
N PRO A 253 -8.58 -18.17 -1.85
CA PRO A 253 -9.88 -18.01 -1.22
C PRO A 253 -10.65 -19.33 -1.20
N ASP A 254 -11.30 -19.63 -0.07
CA ASP A 254 -12.24 -20.75 0.02
C ASP A 254 -13.56 -20.38 -0.68
N LEU A 255 -13.65 -20.69 -1.97
CA LEU A 255 -14.82 -20.35 -2.79
C LEU A 255 -16.12 -20.95 -2.27
N PHE A 256 -16.07 -22.08 -1.56
CA PHE A 256 -17.26 -22.67 -0.97
C PHE A 256 -17.73 -21.88 0.27
N ALA A 257 -16.82 -21.29 1.03
CA ALA A 257 -17.17 -20.39 2.11
C ALA A 257 -17.92 -19.15 1.58
N TYR A 258 -17.45 -18.58 0.46
CA TYR A 258 -18.15 -17.47 -0.22
C TYR A 258 -19.50 -17.88 -0.80
N PHE A 259 -19.59 -19.05 -1.45
CA PHE A 259 -20.84 -19.51 -2.05
C PHE A 259 -21.92 -19.88 -1.01
N ASN A 260 -21.52 -20.42 0.14
CA ASN A 260 -22.44 -20.86 1.20
C ASN A 260 -22.69 -19.80 2.28
N GLN A 261 -22.37 -18.53 1.99
CA GLN A 261 -22.67 -17.42 2.88
C GLN A 261 -24.16 -17.43 3.25
N LYS A 262 -24.46 -17.41 4.55
CA LYS A 262 -25.82 -17.42 5.09
C LYS A 262 -26.34 -16.01 5.34
#